data_AF-A0A6C2YGX0-F1
#
_entry.id   AF-A0A6C2YGX0-F1
#
_cell.length_a   1.000
_cell.length_b   1.000
_cell.length_c   1.000
_cell.angle_alpha   90.00
_cell.angle_beta   90.00
_cell.angle_gamma   90.00
#
_symmetry.space_group_name_H-M   'P 1'
#
loop_
_entity.id
_entity.type
_entity.pdbx_description
1 polymer ?
#
loop_
_entity_poly.entity_id
_entity_poly.type
_entity_poly.pdbx_seq_one_letter_code
_entity_poly.pdbx_strand_id
1 'polypeptide(L)'
;MLVRDLLVGDEVLLRNGKIVAVQEVLLAEVVEQVSNFHVAELQNDAVGSCGVLVHNTNDPPTSPAAYKFKTRGISYSSEVVKNADGSSSIVHYATKDGTRHVIGYSVITKEGQLTNAFEVPKEFQQLDLSKRMYAEAERVSFKSTAGQYHTSSDNFKEFYKVYDPANANEVEALLLTPAGKVAKQSGMKPTQIKVGPDKVEVV
;
A
#
# COMPACT_ATOMS: atom_id res chain seq x y z
N MET A 1 1.18 -5.97 -14.76
CA MET A 1 1.07 -4.81 -15.65
C MET A 1 -0.30 -4.20 -15.41
N LEU A 2 -0.37 -2.93 -15.03
CA LEU A 2 -1.66 -2.24 -14.97
C LEU A 2 -2.06 -1.84 -16.39
N VAL A 3 -3.36 -1.64 -16.64
CA VAL A 3 -3.84 -1.18 -17.96
C VAL A 3 -3.19 0.14 -18.38
N ARG A 4 -2.88 1.02 -17.41
CA ARG A 4 -2.15 2.29 -17.66
C ARG A 4 -0.70 2.12 -18.09
N ASP A 5 -0.13 0.93 -17.90
CA ASP A 5 1.26 0.63 -18.27
C ASP A 5 1.35 -0.01 -19.66
N LEU A 6 0.22 -0.26 -20.34
CA LEU A 6 0.19 -0.82 -21.70
C LEU A 6 0.76 0.17 -22.71
N LEU A 7 1.61 -0.33 -23.59
CA LEU A 7 2.22 0.39 -24.69
C LEU A 7 1.80 -0.22 -26.04
N VAL A 8 1.87 0.60 -27.09
CA VAL A 8 1.75 0.09 -28.46
C VAL A 8 2.87 -0.91 -28.72
N GLY A 9 2.50 -2.08 -29.24
CA GLY A 9 3.40 -3.21 -29.44
C GLY A 9 3.36 -4.26 -28.32
N ASP A 10 2.79 -3.95 -27.15
CA ASP A 10 2.59 -4.95 -26.10
C ASP A 10 1.62 -6.04 -26.56
N GLU A 11 1.82 -7.26 -26.06
CA GLU A 11 1.00 -8.42 -26.42
C GLU A 11 -0.12 -8.64 -25.39
N VAL A 12 -1.34 -8.89 -25.90
CA VAL A 12 -2.50 -9.26 -25.08
C VAL A 12 -3.10 -10.59 -25.55
N LEU A 13 -3.58 -11.38 -24.59
CA LEU A 13 -4.22 -12.67 -24.85
C LEU A 13 -5.73 -12.50 -25.04
N LEU A 14 -6.27 -13.07 -26.11
CA LEU A 14 -7.71 -13.13 -26.36
C LEU A 14 -8.31 -14.44 -25.85
N ARG A 15 -9.62 -14.46 -25.57
CA ARG A 15 -10.36 -15.63 -25.08
C ARG A 15 -10.26 -16.87 -25.97
N ASN A 16 -9.94 -16.70 -27.25
CA ASN A 16 -9.75 -17.80 -28.21
C ASN A 16 -8.31 -18.33 -28.24
N GLY A 17 -7.46 -17.90 -27.31
CA GLY A 17 -6.06 -18.31 -27.22
C GLY A 17 -5.11 -17.53 -28.13
N LYS A 18 -5.61 -16.58 -28.93
CA LYS A 18 -4.75 -15.78 -29.83
C LYS A 18 -4.06 -14.67 -29.04
N ILE A 19 -2.77 -14.47 -29.32
CA ILE A 19 -2.00 -13.31 -28.87
C ILE A 19 -2.05 -12.24 -29.96
N VAL A 20 -2.35 -10.99 -29.59
CA VAL A 20 -2.37 -9.84 -30.51
C VAL A 20 -1.59 -8.68 -29.93
N ALA A 21 -0.91 -7.93 -30.80
CA ALA A 21 -0.22 -6.71 -30.41
C ALA A 21 -1.21 -5.55 -30.28
N VAL A 22 -1.04 -4.73 -29.24
CA VAL A 22 -1.74 -3.46 -29.05
C VAL A 22 -1.30 -2.49 -30.14
N GLN A 23 -2.25 -1.98 -30.91
CA GLN A 23 -1.97 -1.04 -32.01
C GLN A 23 -2.11 0.42 -31.58
N GLU A 24 -2.91 0.69 -30.55
CA GLU A 24 -3.24 2.02 -30.09
C GLU A 24 -3.60 1.97 -28.60
N VAL A 25 -3.17 2.99 -27.84
CA VAL A 25 -3.56 3.18 -26.44
C VAL A 25 -4.09 4.61 -26.31
N LEU A 26 -5.38 4.72 -25.97
CA LEU A 26 -6.04 6.00 -25.76
C LEU A 26 -6.29 6.20 -24.27
N LEU A 27 -5.75 7.28 -23.72
CA LEU A 27 -6.08 7.74 -22.38
C LEU A 27 -7.13 8.85 -22.50
N ALA A 28 -8.34 8.57 -22.02
CA ALA A 28 -9.44 9.52 -22.01
C ALA A 28 -10.01 9.65 -20.60
N GLU A 29 -10.32 10.88 -20.19
CA GLU A 29 -11.13 11.12 -18.99
C GLU A 29 -12.59 10.92 -19.34
N VAL A 30 -13.17 9.82 -18.84
CA VAL A 30 -14.58 9.47 -19.06
C VAL A 30 -15.27 9.23 -17.72
N VAL A 31 -16.55 9.62 -17.63
CA VAL A 31 -17.42 9.29 -16.50
C VAL A 31 -18.33 8.16 -16.95
N GLU A 32 -17.97 6.93 -16.58
CA GLU A 32 -18.72 5.73 -16.95
C GLU A 32 -19.03 4.87 -15.73
N GLN A 33 -20.11 4.10 -15.82
CA GLN A 33 -20.44 3.10 -14.81
C GLN A 33 -19.57 1.86 -15.03
N VAL A 34 -18.58 1.67 -14.17
CA VAL A 34 -17.68 0.50 -14.21
C VAL A 34 -18.28 -0.61 -13.36
N SER A 35 -18.47 -1.79 -13.96
CA SER A 35 -18.88 -2.99 -13.26
C SER A 35 -17.68 -3.92 -13.06
N ASN A 36 -17.56 -4.49 -11.86
CA ASN A 36 -16.60 -5.53 -11.54
C ASN A 36 -17.33 -6.66 -10.81
N PHE A 37 -17.13 -7.91 -11.23
CA PHE A 37 -17.66 -9.09 -10.55
C PHE A 37 -16.52 -10.03 -10.16
N HIS A 38 -16.58 -10.59 -8.96
CA HIS A 38 -15.51 -11.45 -8.46
C HIS A 38 -15.49 -12.81 -9.19
N VAL A 39 -14.35 -13.17 -9.77
CA VAL A 39 -14.10 -14.51 -10.35
C VAL A 39 -13.21 -15.31 -9.40
N ALA A 40 -13.81 -16.26 -8.66
CA ALA A 40 -13.20 -16.89 -7.50
C ALA A 40 -11.96 -17.76 -7.80
N GLU A 41 -11.92 -18.45 -8.95
CA GLU A 41 -10.90 -19.47 -9.21
C GLU A 41 -9.74 -18.96 -10.07
N LEU A 42 -10.03 -18.33 -11.20
CA LEU A 42 -8.99 -17.96 -12.19
C LEU A 42 -8.57 -16.50 -12.10
N GLN A 43 -9.30 -15.66 -11.34
CA GLN A 43 -9.00 -14.25 -11.12
C GLN A 43 -8.78 -13.44 -12.42
N ASN A 44 -9.38 -13.91 -13.51
CA ASN A 44 -9.34 -13.30 -14.82
C ASN A 44 -10.74 -13.35 -15.44
N ASP A 45 -11.00 -12.42 -16.35
CA ASP A 45 -12.24 -12.36 -17.11
C ASP A 45 -11.96 -11.87 -18.54
N ALA A 46 -12.85 -12.19 -19.48
CA ALA A 46 -12.74 -11.76 -20.86
C ALA A 46 -13.61 -10.52 -21.10
N VAL A 47 -12.97 -9.37 -21.34
CA VAL A 47 -13.67 -8.08 -21.50
C VAL A 47 -13.68 -7.59 -22.95
N GLY A 48 -14.70 -6.80 -23.27
CA GLY A 48 -14.91 -6.21 -24.60
C GLY A 48 -15.38 -7.22 -25.65
N SER A 49 -15.76 -6.71 -26.82
CA SER A 49 -16.25 -7.53 -27.95
C SER A 49 -15.23 -8.53 -28.49
N CYS A 50 -13.93 -8.20 -28.35
CA CYS A 50 -12.82 -9.07 -28.74
C CYS A 50 -12.46 -10.12 -27.67
N GLY A 51 -13.02 -10.01 -26.46
CA GLY A 51 -12.76 -10.92 -25.35
C GLY A 51 -11.30 -10.91 -24.90
N VAL A 52 -10.74 -9.73 -24.63
CA VAL A 52 -9.39 -9.59 -24.09
C VAL A 52 -9.37 -10.17 -22.69
N LEU A 53 -8.45 -11.09 -22.42
CA LEU A 53 -8.30 -11.69 -21.10
C LEU A 53 -7.59 -10.68 -20.19
N VAL A 54 -8.29 -10.22 -19.16
CA VAL A 54 -7.77 -9.29 -18.15
C VAL A 54 -7.70 -9.99 -16.81
N HIS A 55 -6.67 -9.69 -16.03
CA HIS A 55 -6.65 -10.08 -14.63
C HIS A 55 -7.60 -9.17 -13.86
N ASN A 56 -8.67 -9.75 -13.32
CA ASN A 56 -9.70 -9.03 -12.57
C ASN A 56 -9.31 -8.81 -11.10
N THR A 57 -8.00 -8.78 -10.84
CA THR A 57 -7.46 -8.35 -9.57
C THR A 57 -6.92 -6.95 -9.76
N ASN A 58 -7.44 -6.01 -8.97
CA ASN A 58 -6.75 -4.74 -8.72
C ASN A 58 -5.40 -4.94 -8.02
N ASP A 59 -5.04 -6.19 -7.69
CA ASP A 59 -3.72 -6.53 -7.16
C ASP A 59 -2.66 -6.55 -8.27
N PRO A 60 -1.53 -5.84 -8.10
CA PRO A 60 -0.41 -5.96 -9.01
C PRO A 60 0.05 -7.43 -9.00
N PRO A 61 0.66 -7.91 -10.10
CA PRO A 61 1.28 -9.22 -10.11
C PRO A 61 2.35 -9.22 -9.02
N THR A 62 2.01 -9.84 -7.88
CA THR A 62 2.98 -10.08 -6.83
C THR A 62 3.71 -11.33 -7.26
N SER A 63 5.01 -11.18 -7.50
CA SER A 63 5.97 -12.29 -7.52
C SER A 63 5.66 -13.30 -6.39
N PRO A 64 5.95 -14.62 -6.55
CA PRO A 64 5.32 -15.75 -5.86
C PRO A 64 5.44 -15.87 -4.33
N ALA A 65 5.85 -14.82 -3.61
CA ALA A 65 5.66 -14.77 -2.17
C ALA A 65 4.20 -14.37 -1.88
N ALA A 66 3.28 -15.33 -2.02
CA ALA A 66 1.94 -15.20 -1.49
C ALA A 66 2.04 -14.71 -0.04
N TYR A 67 1.41 -13.57 0.28
CA TYR A 67 1.40 -13.04 1.64
C TYR A 67 1.05 -14.14 2.65
N LYS A 68 1.77 -14.22 3.76
CA LYS A 68 1.57 -15.28 4.78
C LYS A 68 0.14 -15.37 5.29
N PHE A 69 -0.65 -14.30 5.27
CA PHE A 69 -2.05 -14.34 5.67
C PHE A 69 -2.90 -15.24 4.75
N LYS A 70 -2.56 -15.38 3.47
CA LYS A 70 -3.32 -16.23 2.52
C LYS A 70 -3.28 -17.70 2.91
N THR A 71 -2.13 -18.21 3.36
CA THR A 71 -1.98 -19.61 3.80
C THR A 71 -2.69 -19.91 5.13
N ARG A 72 -3.20 -18.87 5.81
CA ARG A 72 -3.98 -18.96 7.04
C ARG A 72 -5.48 -18.80 6.83
N GLY A 73 -5.95 -18.80 5.57
CA GLY A 73 -7.36 -18.60 5.24
C GLY A 73 -7.85 -17.17 5.51
N ILE A 74 -6.93 -16.21 5.63
CA ILE A 74 -7.26 -14.80 5.83
C ILE A 74 -7.29 -14.13 4.45
N SER A 75 -8.31 -13.31 4.20
CA SER A 75 -8.36 -12.41 3.06
C SER A 75 -8.16 -10.96 3.47
N TYR A 76 -7.74 -10.13 2.52
CA TYR A 76 -7.51 -8.71 2.72
C TYR A 76 -8.42 -7.94 1.76
N SER A 77 -8.99 -6.83 2.23
CA SER A 77 -9.67 -5.85 1.38
C SER A 77 -9.44 -4.42 1.89
N SER A 78 -9.73 -3.44 1.05
CA SER A 78 -9.63 -2.02 1.40
C SER A 78 -10.71 -1.19 0.73
N GLU A 79 -11.07 -0.09 1.38
CA GLU A 79 -11.98 0.93 0.85
C GLU A 79 -11.19 2.22 0.70
N VAL A 80 -11.17 2.79 -0.50
CA VAL A 80 -10.43 4.01 -0.83
C VAL A 80 -11.44 5.11 -1.14
N VAL A 81 -11.34 6.24 -0.44
CA VAL A 81 -12.21 7.41 -0.62
C VAL A 81 -11.35 8.62 -0.97
N LYS A 82 -11.70 9.32 -2.05
CA LYS A 82 -11.15 10.65 -2.33
C LYS A 82 -11.98 11.70 -1.59
N ASN A 83 -11.31 12.52 -0.80
CA ASN A 83 -11.94 13.56 0.01
C ASN A 83 -12.02 14.88 -0.77
N ALA A 84 -12.92 15.78 -0.35
CA ALA A 84 -13.13 17.07 -1.00
C ALA A 84 -11.90 18.00 -0.95
N ASP A 85 -11.00 17.80 0.01
CA ASP A 85 -9.75 18.55 0.14
C ASP A 85 -8.61 18.03 -0.76
N GLY A 86 -8.90 17.01 -1.58
CA GLY A 86 -7.93 16.35 -2.46
C GLY A 86 -7.10 15.26 -1.80
N SER A 87 -7.28 15.00 -0.50
CA SER A 87 -6.67 13.85 0.18
C SER A 87 -7.38 12.55 -0.18
N SER A 88 -6.76 11.41 0.13
CA SER A 88 -7.34 10.08 0.01
C SER A 88 -7.28 9.36 1.35
N SER A 89 -8.41 8.75 1.76
CA SER A 89 -8.49 7.89 2.93
C SER A 89 -8.57 6.43 2.50
N ILE A 90 -7.86 5.54 3.19
CA ILE A 90 -7.90 4.10 2.98
C ILE A 90 -8.27 3.43 4.30
N VAL A 91 -9.34 2.64 4.30
CA VAL A 91 -9.66 1.75 5.42
C VAL A 91 -9.24 0.34 5.03
N HIS A 92 -8.48 -0.32 5.89
CA HIS A 92 -7.91 -1.64 5.65
C HIS A 92 -8.63 -2.71 6.47
N TYR A 93 -8.90 -3.85 5.83
CA TYR A 93 -9.65 -4.94 6.44
C TYR A 93 -8.93 -6.28 6.27
N ALA A 94 -9.01 -7.09 7.32
CA ALA A 94 -8.71 -8.53 7.26
C ALA A 94 -10.00 -9.31 7.54
N THR A 95 -10.26 -10.34 6.75
CA THR A 95 -11.40 -11.23 6.95
C THR A 95 -10.92 -12.64 7.24
N LYS A 96 -11.42 -13.24 8.31
CA LYS A 96 -11.15 -14.63 8.70
C LYS A 96 -12.47 -15.27 9.14
N ASP A 97 -12.74 -16.48 8.65
CA ASP A 97 -13.95 -17.24 8.99
C ASP A 97 -15.25 -16.41 8.79
N GLY A 98 -15.29 -15.60 7.74
CA GLY A 98 -16.42 -14.70 7.42
C GLY A 98 -16.51 -13.42 8.27
N THR A 99 -15.68 -13.26 9.29
CA THR A 99 -15.66 -12.07 10.16
C THR A 99 -14.65 -11.06 9.64
N ARG A 100 -15.10 -9.83 9.36
CA ARG A 100 -14.28 -8.72 8.84
C ARG A 100 -13.83 -7.83 10.00
N HIS A 101 -12.53 -7.59 10.08
CA HIS A 101 -11.90 -6.73 11.08
C HIS A 101 -11.27 -5.52 10.39
N VAL A 102 -11.47 -4.33 10.96
CA VAL A 102 -10.65 -3.17 10.60
C VAL A 102 -9.27 -3.37 11.20
N ILE A 103 -8.23 -3.28 10.37
CA ILE A 103 -6.83 -3.51 10.78
C ILE A 103 -5.95 -2.27 10.59
N GLY A 104 -6.50 -1.20 10.05
CA GLY A 104 -5.81 0.08 9.96
C GLY A 104 -6.51 1.11 9.11
N TYR A 105 -6.02 2.33 9.25
CA TYR A 105 -6.40 3.50 8.47
C TYR A 105 -5.14 4.12 7.87
N SER A 106 -5.23 4.54 6.62
CA SER A 106 -4.22 5.37 5.97
C SER A 106 -4.87 6.65 5.45
N VAL A 107 -4.17 7.78 5.57
CA VAL A 107 -4.55 9.03 4.93
C VAL A 107 -3.38 9.52 4.10
N ILE A 108 -3.64 9.90 2.86
CA ILE A 108 -2.65 10.48 1.96
C ILE A 108 -3.11 11.90 1.64
N THR A 109 -2.35 12.92 2.06
CA THR A 109 -2.70 14.32 1.77
C THR A 109 -2.64 14.60 0.27
N LYS A 110 -3.20 15.73 -0.18
CA LYS A 110 -3.13 16.16 -1.59
C LYS A 110 -1.68 16.31 -2.10
N GLU A 111 -0.73 16.59 -1.20
CA GLU A 111 0.71 16.66 -1.50
C GLU A 111 1.37 15.28 -1.61
N GLY A 112 0.68 14.22 -1.21
CA GLY A 112 1.17 12.85 -1.19
C GLY A 112 1.84 12.44 0.12
N GLN A 113 1.57 13.10 1.25
CA GLN A 113 2.10 12.65 2.54
C GLN A 113 1.20 11.57 3.14
N LEU A 114 1.74 10.38 3.38
CA LEU A 114 1.05 9.24 4.01
C LEU A 114 1.14 9.33 5.53
N THR A 115 0.01 9.20 6.21
CA THR A 115 -0.08 8.91 7.65
C THR A 115 -0.85 7.62 7.86
N ASN A 116 -0.36 6.77 8.76
CA ASN A 116 -0.92 5.44 9.02
C ASN A 116 -1.24 5.27 10.50
N ALA A 117 -2.40 4.67 10.77
CA ALA A 117 -2.78 4.18 12.08
C ALA A 117 -3.19 2.70 11.92
N PHE A 118 -2.23 1.80 12.10
CA PHE A 118 -2.45 0.36 11.95
C PHE A 118 -2.71 -0.27 13.31
N GLU A 119 -3.80 -1.03 13.38
CA GLU A 119 -4.20 -1.77 14.57
C GLU A 119 -4.42 -3.22 14.17
N VAL A 120 -3.32 -3.94 13.96
CA VAL A 120 -3.35 -5.35 13.54
C VAL A 120 -3.52 -6.23 14.78
N PRO A 121 -4.66 -6.96 14.93
CA PRO A 121 -4.89 -7.91 16.02
C PRO A 121 -3.73 -8.91 16.16
N LYS A 122 -3.43 -9.36 17.38
CA LYS A 122 -2.29 -10.25 17.65
C LYS A 122 -2.28 -11.51 16.77
N GLU A 123 -3.44 -12.07 16.49
CA GLU A 123 -3.59 -13.25 15.62
C GLU A 123 -3.24 -12.99 14.15
N PHE A 124 -3.22 -11.72 13.73
CA PHE A 124 -2.91 -11.26 12.37
C PHE A 124 -1.50 -10.69 12.23
N GLN A 125 -0.78 -10.51 13.34
CA GLN A 125 0.60 -10.03 13.34
C GLN A 125 1.55 -11.05 12.71
N GLN A 126 2.64 -10.55 12.12
CA GLN A 126 3.66 -11.36 11.42
C GLN A 126 3.15 -12.15 10.19
N LEU A 127 1.93 -11.88 9.72
CA LEU A 127 1.33 -12.49 8.53
C LEU A 127 1.40 -11.61 7.28
N ASP A 128 2.29 -10.62 7.25
CA ASP A 128 2.52 -9.68 6.14
C ASP A 128 1.32 -8.75 5.80
N LEU A 129 0.33 -8.61 6.69
CA LEU A 129 -0.81 -7.70 6.47
C LEU A 129 -0.37 -6.23 6.36
N SER A 130 0.56 -5.77 7.21
CA SER A 130 1.11 -4.41 7.11
C SER A 130 1.81 -4.18 5.77
N LYS A 131 2.49 -5.19 5.21
CA LYS A 131 3.10 -5.10 3.87
C LYS A 131 2.03 -4.91 2.80
N ARG A 132 0.91 -5.62 2.90
CA ARG A 132 -0.22 -5.43 1.98
C ARG A 132 -0.89 -4.06 2.12
N MET A 133 -0.97 -3.51 3.34
CA MET A 133 -1.50 -2.16 3.58
C MET A 133 -0.63 -1.09 2.91
N TYR A 134 0.71 -1.16 3.07
CA TYR A 134 1.63 -0.27 2.36
C TYR A 134 1.53 -0.41 0.84
N ALA A 135 1.42 -1.64 0.32
CA ALA A 135 1.21 -1.87 -1.11
C ALA A 135 -0.11 -1.28 -1.64
N GLU A 136 -1.13 -1.10 -0.78
CA GLU A 136 -2.34 -0.37 -1.16
C GLU A 136 -2.10 1.14 -1.20
N ALA A 137 -1.42 1.68 -0.18
CA ALA A 137 -1.07 3.09 -0.12
C ALA A 137 -0.20 3.52 -1.33
N GLU A 138 0.74 2.67 -1.75
CA GLU A 138 1.56 2.90 -2.95
C GLU A 138 0.71 3.08 -4.23
N ARG A 139 -0.44 2.40 -4.35
CA ARG A 139 -1.33 2.58 -5.51
C ARG A 139 -1.94 3.97 -5.57
N VAL A 140 -2.15 4.58 -4.41
CA VAL A 140 -2.64 5.95 -4.27
C VAL A 140 -1.51 6.98 -4.41
N SER A 141 -0.27 6.53 -4.67
CA SER A 141 0.88 7.35 -5.06
C SER A 141 1.32 8.37 -3.99
N PHE A 142 1.57 7.91 -2.77
CA PHE A 142 2.22 8.74 -1.76
C PHE A 142 3.70 9.00 -2.10
N LYS A 143 4.23 10.13 -1.63
CA LYS A 143 5.60 10.63 -1.85
C LYS A 143 6.44 10.64 -0.58
N SER A 144 5.81 10.81 0.58
CA SER A 144 6.48 10.83 1.90
C SER A 144 5.61 10.16 2.95
N THR A 145 6.18 9.85 4.12
CA THR A 145 5.48 9.19 5.22
C THR A 145 5.69 9.97 6.51
N ALA A 146 4.64 10.47 7.12
CA ALA A 146 4.73 11.11 8.43
C ALA A 146 4.43 10.13 9.56
N GLY A 147 5.21 10.22 10.63
CA GLY A 147 5.08 9.38 11.82
C GLY A 147 5.29 10.16 13.11
N GLN A 148 4.66 9.68 14.18
CA GLN A 148 4.88 10.17 15.54
C GLN A 148 5.23 8.97 16.45
N TYR A 149 6.33 9.08 17.17
CA TYR A 149 6.75 8.10 18.17
C TYR A 149 6.53 8.71 19.55
N HIS A 150 5.58 8.18 20.32
CA HIS A 150 5.33 8.60 21.70
C HIS A 150 6.20 7.79 22.68
N THR A 151 6.34 8.29 23.92
CA THR A 151 7.11 7.65 25.01
C THR A 151 6.86 6.16 25.22
N SER A 152 5.64 5.70 24.96
CA SER A 152 5.24 4.29 25.10
C SER A 152 5.79 3.39 24.00
N SER A 153 6.12 3.94 22.83
CA SER A 153 6.53 3.19 21.64
C SER A 153 7.98 2.72 21.70
N ASP A 154 8.26 1.56 21.10
CA ASP A 154 9.62 1.04 21.01
C ASP A 154 10.52 1.93 20.13
N ASN A 155 9.97 2.57 19.10
CA ASN A 155 10.73 3.52 18.28
C ASN A 155 11.23 4.71 19.11
N PHE A 156 10.40 5.27 20.01
CA PHE A 156 10.83 6.36 20.89
C PHE A 156 11.93 5.90 21.85
N LYS A 157 11.76 4.75 22.49
CA LYS A 157 12.75 4.18 23.42
C LYS A 157 14.08 3.92 22.73
N GLU A 158 14.07 3.33 21.54
CA GLU A 158 15.30 3.08 20.77
C GLU A 158 15.95 4.37 20.26
N PHE A 159 15.16 5.36 19.84
CA PHE A 159 15.68 6.66 19.41
C PHE A 159 16.48 7.34 20.54
N TYR A 160 15.92 7.42 21.74
CA TYR A 160 16.55 8.08 22.89
C TYR A 160 17.73 7.31 23.51
N LYS A 161 18.02 6.07 23.08
CA LYS A 161 19.26 5.38 23.48
C LYS A 161 20.50 5.96 22.79
N VAL A 162 20.32 6.57 21.62
CA VAL A 162 21.43 7.03 20.75
C VAL A 162 21.35 8.53 20.48
N TYR A 163 20.16 9.12 20.55
CA TYR A 163 19.99 10.54 20.32
C TYR A 163 20.76 11.38 21.36
N ASP A 164 21.59 12.27 20.84
CA ASP A 164 22.33 13.26 21.60
C ASP A 164 22.17 14.64 20.93
N PRO A 165 21.43 15.58 21.56
CA PRO A 165 21.20 16.91 21.00
C PRO A 165 22.50 17.70 20.79
N ALA A 166 23.58 17.40 21.53
CA ALA A 166 24.86 18.07 21.35
C ALA A 166 25.55 17.67 20.03
N ASN A 167 25.20 16.50 19.49
CA ASN A 167 25.79 15.94 18.28
C ASN A 167 24.90 16.10 17.04
N ALA A 168 23.69 16.67 17.16
CA ALA A 168 22.73 16.84 16.05
C ALA A 168 22.57 15.54 15.22
N ASN A 169 22.40 14.41 15.91
CA ASN A 169 22.41 13.07 15.32
C ASN A 169 20.99 12.49 15.13
N GLU A 170 19.97 13.33 14.94
CA GLU A 170 18.56 12.91 14.86
C GLU A 170 18.33 11.89 13.75
N VAL A 171 18.92 12.09 12.58
CA VAL A 171 18.78 11.19 11.43
C VAL A 171 19.39 9.83 11.74
N GLU A 172 20.58 9.80 12.33
CA GLU A 172 21.26 8.56 12.70
C GLU A 172 20.44 7.79 13.75
N ALA A 173 20.02 8.49 14.81
CA ALA A 173 19.20 7.91 15.86
C ALA A 173 17.86 7.36 15.31
N LEU A 174 17.20 8.07 14.39
CA LEU A 174 15.99 7.59 13.72
C LEU A 174 16.24 6.32 12.91
N LEU A 175 17.31 6.27 12.10
CA LEU A 175 17.61 5.12 11.25
C LEU A 175 17.99 3.85 12.05
N LEU A 176 18.29 3.98 13.33
CA LEU A 176 18.55 2.86 14.24
C LEU A 176 17.27 2.30 14.89
N THR A 177 16.16 3.05 14.87
CA THR A 177 14.85 2.58 15.35
C THR A 177 14.30 1.44 14.46
N PRO A 178 13.39 0.58 14.97
CA PRO A 178 12.71 -0.42 14.15
C PRO A 178 12.07 0.17 12.89
N ALA A 179 11.34 1.29 13.01
CA ALA A 179 10.73 1.97 11.86
C ALA A 179 11.76 2.57 10.90
N GLY A 180 12.82 3.21 11.42
CA GLY A 180 13.86 3.79 10.58
C GLY A 180 14.68 2.76 9.80
N LYS A 181 14.88 1.55 10.35
CA LYS A 181 15.48 0.43 9.61
C LYS A 181 14.65 0.02 8.40
N VAL A 182 13.33 -0.01 8.55
CA VAL A 182 12.41 -0.30 7.43
C VAL A 182 12.46 0.83 6.40
N ALA A 183 12.38 2.10 6.84
CA ALA A 183 12.49 3.25 5.95
C ALA A 183 13.79 3.25 5.14
N LYS A 184 14.93 2.92 5.77
CA LYS A 184 16.23 2.77 5.11
C LYS A 184 16.22 1.72 4.01
N GLN A 185 15.59 0.56 4.25
CA GLN A 185 15.48 -0.51 3.25
C GLN A 185 14.63 -0.09 2.04
N SER A 186 13.65 0.78 2.25
CA SER A 186 12.80 1.35 1.21
C SER A 186 13.41 2.58 0.52
N GLY A 187 14.67 2.95 0.83
CA GLY A 187 15.34 4.12 0.26
C GLY A 187 14.79 5.47 0.74
N MET A 188 13.91 5.48 1.74
CA MET A 188 13.34 6.70 2.32
C MET A 188 14.36 7.38 3.23
N LYS A 189 14.35 8.71 3.23
CA LYS A 189 15.22 9.54 4.07
C LYS A 189 14.36 10.38 5.01
N PRO A 190 14.59 10.28 6.34
CA PRO A 190 13.91 11.16 7.30
C PRO A 190 14.19 12.64 7.00
N THR A 191 13.14 13.44 7.05
CA THR A 191 13.15 14.88 6.88
C THR A 191 12.25 15.53 7.94
N GLN A 192 12.43 16.85 8.15
CA GLN A 192 11.56 17.65 9.04
C GLN A 192 11.37 17.04 10.44
N ILE A 193 12.47 16.60 11.05
CA ILE A 193 12.47 15.91 12.34
C ILE A 193 12.23 16.92 13.46
N LYS A 194 11.26 16.64 14.33
CA LYS A 194 11.03 17.41 15.55
C LYS A 194 11.15 16.49 16.75
N VAL A 195 12.11 16.77 17.61
CA VAL A 195 12.36 16.01 18.83
C VAL A 195 11.78 16.76 20.02
N GLY A 196 10.79 16.16 20.68
CA GLY A 196 10.17 16.67 21.90
C GLY A 196 10.33 15.68 23.06
N PRO A 197 10.17 16.13 24.31
CA PRO A 197 10.39 15.31 25.51
C PRO A 197 9.44 14.11 25.62
N ASP A 198 8.29 14.16 24.96
CA ASP A 198 7.21 13.18 25.03
C ASP A 198 6.91 12.52 23.66
N LYS A 199 7.47 13.06 22.58
CA LYS A 199 7.29 12.53 21.23
C LYS A 199 8.40 12.94 20.27
N VAL A 200 8.61 12.10 19.25
CA VAL A 200 9.42 12.42 18.07
C VAL A 200 8.50 12.45 16.85
N GLU A 201 8.49 13.54 16.10
CA GLU A 201 7.77 13.68 14.84
C GLU A 201 8.75 13.64 13.66
N VAL A 202 8.40 12.91 12.60
CA VAL A 202 9.27 12.70 11.42
C VAL A 202 8.43 12.61 10.14
N VAL A 203 8.99 13.07 9.01
CA VAL A 203 8.43 13.00 7.65
C VAL A 203 9.39 12.29 6.69
#